data_AF-A0A7V9CEP9-F1
#
_entry.id   AF-A0A7V9CEP9-F1
#
_cell.length_a   1.000
_cell.length_b   1.000
_cell.length_c   1.000
_cell.angle_alpha   90.00
_cell.angle_beta   90.00
_cell.angle_gamma   90.00
#
_symmetry.space_group_name_H-M   'P 1'
#
loop_
_entity.id
_entity.type
_entity.pdbx_description
1 polymer ?
#
loop_
_entity_poly.entity_id
_entity_poly.type
_entity_poly.pdbx_seq_one_letter_code
_entity_poly.pdbx_strand_id
1 'polypeptide(L)'
;MSRAWLARLPEAPAGPDAVAELRSAEGAPAGVLVAWVRESKPVREARRVDRRVIDPDGEAGWLSLSILPRGAWPLFDDPAVQHARRRVLAEPPADLVSTLLADDSHYTGALTLRRGADAPRLLRDEPFARLGGSELLQVGPGLLGRVPAPTGPTIERHGSAQPWPWDRF
;
A
#
# COMPACT_ATOMS: atom_id res chain seq x y z
N MET A 1 -15.24 -5.75 11.33
CA MET A 1 -14.71 -5.50 9.98
C MET A 1 -13.55 -6.44 9.77
N SER A 2 -13.48 -7.15 8.65
CA SER A 2 -12.42 -8.14 8.42
C SER A 2 -11.10 -7.47 8.11
N ARG A 3 -10.01 -7.87 8.79
CA ARG A 3 -8.66 -7.41 8.45
C ARG A 3 -8.25 -7.83 7.04
N ALA A 4 -7.36 -7.04 6.45
CA ALA A 4 -6.74 -7.31 5.17
C ALA A 4 -5.22 -7.30 5.31
N TRP A 5 -4.57 -8.22 4.61
CA TRP A 5 -3.13 -8.44 4.64
C TRP A 5 -2.58 -8.41 3.24
N LEU A 6 -1.39 -7.82 3.06
CA LEU A 6 -0.70 -7.73 1.78
C LEU A 6 0.78 -8.05 1.96
N ALA A 7 1.35 -8.80 1.01
CA ALA A 7 2.78 -9.10 0.98
C ALA A 7 3.31 -9.08 -0.45
N ARG A 8 4.57 -8.66 -0.62
CA ARG A 8 5.35 -8.96 -1.81
C ARG A 8 6.16 -10.22 -1.56
N LEU A 9 6.04 -11.19 -2.46
CA LEU A 9 6.70 -12.50 -2.38
C LEU A 9 7.36 -12.85 -3.71
N PRO A 10 8.36 -13.74 -3.73
CA PRO A 10 8.93 -14.23 -4.99
C PRO A 10 7.89 -15.00 -5.83
N GLU A 11 7.03 -15.78 -5.18
CA GLU A 11 6.00 -16.61 -5.80
C GLU A 11 4.73 -16.62 -4.93
N ALA A 12 3.59 -16.96 -5.53
CA ALA A 12 2.31 -17.00 -4.82
C ALA A 12 2.21 -18.28 -3.97
N PRO A 13 1.93 -18.17 -2.66
CA PRO A 13 1.63 -19.32 -1.83
C PRO A 13 0.24 -19.87 -2.15
N ALA A 14 -0.13 -21.00 -1.56
CA ALA A 14 -1.48 -21.52 -1.65
C ALA A 14 -2.49 -20.66 -0.85
N GLY A 15 -3.69 -20.47 -1.39
CA GLY A 15 -4.83 -19.83 -0.71
C GLY A 15 -4.79 -18.30 -0.47
N PRO A 16 -4.14 -17.45 -1.30
CA PRO A 16 -4.40 -16.02 -1.32
C PRO A 16 -5.80 -15.73 -1.87
N ASP A 17 -6.38 -14.62 -1.42
CA ASP A 17 -7.68 -14.16 -1.89
C ASP A 17 -7.55 -13.31 -3.19
N ALA A 18 -6.37 -12.72 -3.42
CA ALA A 18 -6.01 -12.02 -4.66
C ALA A 18 -4.49 -12.04 -4.91
N VAL A 19 -4.08 -12.02 -6.18
CA VAL A 19 -2.68 -12.08 -6.61
C VAL A 19 -2.48 -11.21 -7.86
N ALA A 20 -1.39 -10.47 -7.93
CA ALA A 20 -0.96 -9.77 -9.13
C ALA A 20 0.55 -9.97 -9.37
N GLU A 21 0.94 -10.16 -10.63
CA GLU A 21 2.36 -10.17 -11.01
C GLU A 21 2.98 -8.79 -10.82
N LEU A 22 4.25 -8.76 -10.41
CA LEU A 22 5.05 -7.55 -10.35
C LEU A 22 6.19 -7.60 -11.35
N ARG A 23 6.43 -6.46 -12.01
CA ARG A 23 7.61 -6.23 -12.84
C ARG A 23 8.31 -4.94 -12.41
N SER A 24 9.62 -4.86 -12.64
CA SER A 24 10.36 -3.60 -12.47
C SER A 24 9.89 -2.55 -13.48
N ALA A 25 10.35 -1.31 -13.32
CA ALA A 25 10.04 -0.25 -14.29
C ALA A 25 10.53 -0.59 -15.71
N GLU A 26 11.60 -1.38 -15.82
CA GLU A 26 12.21 -1.89 -17.06
C GLU A 26 11.55 -3.18 -17.57
N GLY A 27 10.53 -3.71 -16.87
CA GLY A 27 9.76 -4.89 -17.27
C GLY A 27 10.32 -6.24 -16.79
N ALA A 28 11.41 -6.25 -16.01
CA ALA A 28 11.97 -7.48 -15.46
C ALA A 28 11.04 -8.08 -14.39
N PRO A 29 10.93 -9.42 -14.25
CA PRO A 29 10.13 -10.03 -13.19
C PRO A 29 10.57 -9.57 -11.79
N ALA A 30 9.62 -9.16 -10.96
CA ALA A 30 9.86 -8.59 -9.63
C ALA A 30 9.09 -9.31 -8.50
N GLY A 31 8.60 -10.52 -8.77
CA GLY A 31 7.81 -11.36 -7.88
C GLY A 31 6.30 -11.16 -8.06
N VAL A 32 5.55 -11.39 -6.99
CA VAL A 32 4.10 -11.22 -6.93
C VAL A 32 3.69 -10.38 -5.74
N LEU A 33 2.60 -9.65 -5.92
CA LEU A 33 1.84 -9.05 -4.84
C LEU A 33 0.70 -10.00 -4.49
N VAL A 34 0.51 -10.29 -3.20
CA VAL A 34 -0.52 -11.22 -2.73
C VAL A 34 -1.30 -10.59 -1.60
N ALA A 35 -2.60 -10.88 -1.54
CA ALA A 35 -3.48 -10.36 -0.52
C ALA A 35 -4.38 -11.42 0.11
N TRP A 36 -4.75 -11.19 1.37
CA TRP A 36 -5.66 -12.04 2.13
C TRP A 36 -6.65 -11.21 2.94
N VAL A 37 -7.92 -11.60 2.94
CA VAL A 37 -9.00 -10.96 3.70
C VAL A 37 -9.39 -11.88 4.85
N ARG A 38 -8.68 -11.77 5.97
CA ARG A 38 -8.85 -12.62 7.16
C ARG A 38 -8.27 -11.99 8.41
N GLU A 39 -8.71 -12.43 9.59
CA GLU A 39 -8.26 -11.87 10.87
C GLU A 39 -6.80 -12.16 11.20
N SER A 40 -6.36 -13.39 10.96
CA SER A 40 -5.02 -13.84 11.33
C SER A 40 -4.00 -13.54 10.24
N LYS A 41 -2.81 -13.10 10.65
CA LYS A 41 -1.70 -12.83 9.74
C LYS A 41 -1.28 -14.12 9.01
N PRO A 42 -1.36 -14.17 7.66
CA PRO A 42 -1.20 -15.42 6.89
C PRO A 42 0.27 -15.84 6.74
N VAL A 43 1.17 -14.87 6.57
CA VAL A 43 2.61 -15.10 6.40
C VAL A 43 3.42 -14.03 7.12
N ARG A 44 4.68 -14.30 7.43
CA ARG A 44 5.57 -13.42 8.21
C ARG A 44 5.76 -12.05 7.53
N GLU A 45 5.79 -12.03 6.20
CA GLU A 45 6.00 -10.88 5.33
C GLU A 45 4.75 -10.01 5.17
N ALA A 46 3.57 -10.54 5.51
CA ALA A 46 2.33 -9.79 5.40
C ALA A 46 2.30 -8.55 6.30
N ARG A 47 1.72 -7.48 5.79
CA ARG A 47 1.41 -6.23 6.49
C ARG A 47 -0.07 -5.97 6.39
N ARG A 48 -0.64 -5.33 7.40
CA ARG A 48 -2.03 -4.89 7.34
C ARG A 48 -2.14 -3.81 6.28
N VAL A 49 -3.20 -3.88 5.48
CA VAL A 49 -3.56 -2.90 4.44
C VAL A 49 -5.04 -2.54 4.61
N ASP A 50 -5.48 -1.39 4.11
CA ASP A 50 -6.92 -1.10 4.00
C ASP A 50 -7.58 -2.15 3.10
N ARG A 51 -8.67 -2.78 3.57
CA ARG A 51 -9.37 -3.84 2.81
C ARG A 51 -9.84 -3.37 1.43
N ARG A 52 -10.21 -2.09 1.28
CA ARG A 52 -10.72 -1.52 0.02
C ARG A 52 -9.67 -1.52 -1.08
N VAL A 53 -8.40 -1.69 -0.73
CA VAL A 53 -7.30 -1.85 -1.69
C VAL A 53 -7.43 -3.14 -2.50
N ILE A 54 -8.01 -4.18 -1.90
CA ILE A 54 -8.09 -5.52 -2.50
C ILE A 54 -9.32 -5.60 -3.41
N ASP A 55 -9.05 -5.78 -4.69
CA ASP A 55 -10.03 -5.95 -5.76
C ASP A 55 -9.51 -7.03 -6.74
N PRO A 56 -10.08 -8.26 -6.69
CA PRO A 56 -9.73 -9.33 -7.62
C PRO A 56 -9.99 -9.00 -9.09
N ASP A 57 -10.78 -7.97 -9.39
CA ASP A 57 -11.05 -7.48 -10.75
C ASP A 57 -10.22 -6.22 -11.08
N GLY A 58 -9.31 -5.83 -10.19
CA GLY A 58 -8.51 -4.62 -10.31
C GLY A 58 -7.63 -4.60 -11.56
N GLU A 59 -7.67 -3.50 -12.30
CA GLU A 59 -6.87 -3.29 -13.51
C GLU A 59 -5.37 -3.12 -13.19
N ALA A 60 -4.51 -3.49 -14.14
CA ALA A 60 -3.07 -3.23 -14.08
C ALA A 60 -2.73 -1.75 -13.91
N GLY A 61 -1.54 -1.45 -13.41
CA GLY A 61 -1.09 -0.08 -13.21
C GLY A 61 0.37 0.06 -12.79
N TRP A 62 0.75 1.27 -12.43
CA TRP A 62 2.06 1.58 -11.85
C TRP A 62 1.94 1.75 -10.35
N LEU A 63 2.85 1.13 -9.62
CA LEU A 63 2.86 1.03 -8.17
C LEU A 63 4.16 1.63 -7.64
N SER A 64 4.05 2.61 -6.74
CA SER A 64 5.14 2.92 -5.81
C SER A 64 4.91 2.08 -4.55
N LEU A 65 5.88 1.22 -4.21
CA LEU A 65 5.84 0.37 -3.03
C LEU A 65 7.01 0.74 -2.11
N SER A 66 6.70 1.27 -0.93
CA SER A 66 7.67 1.51 0.13
C SER A 66 7.47 0.47 1.23
N ILE A 67 8.53 -0.27 1.57
CA ILE A 67 8.53 -1.20 2.70
C ILE A 67 9.79 -0.92 3.53
N LEU A 68 9.60 -0.53 4.78
CA LEU A 68 10.69 -0.27 5.70
C LEU A 68 11.30 -1.58 6.21
N PRO A 69 12.64 -1.63 6.39
CA PRO A 69 13.29 -2.79 6.98
C PRO A 69 12.78 -3.04 8.40
N ARG A 70 12.80 -4.30 8.83
CA ARG A 70 12.38 -4.67 10.19
C ARG A 70 13.27 -3.97 11.22
N GLY A 71 12.66 -3.48 12.28
CA GLY A 71 13.36 -2.72 13.33
C GLY A 71 13.45 -1.21 13.05
N ALA A 72 13.05 -0.75 11.86
CA ALA A 72 12.98 0.67 11.49
C ALA A 72 11.52 1.12 11.28
N TRP A 73 10.59 0.61 12.08
CA TRP A 73 9.17 0.92 11.96
C TRP A 73 8.79 2.06 12.91
N PRO A 74 8.60 3.29 12.42
CA PRO A 74 8.16 4.39 13.26
C PRO A 74 6.74 4.14 13.75
N LEU A 75 6.37 4.85 14.81
CA LEU A 75 4.96 4.96 15.19
C LEU A 75 4.18 5.64 14.05
N PHE A 76 2.90 5.30 13.93
CA PHE A 76 2.05 5.85 12.88
C PHE A 76 1.85 7.36 13.01
N ASP A 77 1.86 7.88 14.24
CA ASP A 77 1.79 9.31 14.55
C ASP A 77 3.14 10.03 14.48
N ASP A 78 4.21 9.33 14.08
CA ASP A 78 5.50 9.95 13.83
C ASP A 78 5.36 11.14 12.87
N PRO A 79 5.96 12.31 13.18
CA PRO A 79 5.84 13.50 12.37
C PRO A 79 6.20 13.31 10.89
N ALA A 80 7.16 12.44 10.58
CA ALA A 80 7.55 12.15 9.20
C ALA A 80 6.44 11.38 8.45
N VAL A 81 5.80 10.40 9.10
CA VAL A 81 4.66 9.65 8.55
C VAL A 81 3.48 10.60 8.31
N GLN A 82 3.18 11.47 9.28
CA GLN A 82 2.10 12.43 9.18
C GLN A 82 2.37 13.50 8.11
N HIS A 83 3.61 13.95 7.94
CA HIS A 83 3.99 14.84 6.83
C HIS A 83 3.82 14.17 5.47
N ALA A 84 4.21 12.91 5.31
CA ALA A 84 4.00 12.18 4.07
C ALA A 84 2.50 12.09 3.73
N ARG A 85 1.65 11.73 4.70
CA ARG A 85 0.19 11.70 4.55
C ARG A 85 -0.40 13.04 4.10
N ARG A 86 -0.03 14.13 4.79
CA ARG A 86 -0.50 15.49 4.44
C ARG A 86 -0.10 15.87 3.03
N ARG A 87 1.10 15.48 2.60
CA ARG A 87 1.59 15.74 1.25
C ARG A 87 0.82 14.96 0.20
N VAL A 88 0.56 13.66 0.40
CA VAL A 88 -0.31 12.86 -0.48
C VAL A 88 -1.69 13.51 -0.65
N LEU A 89 -2.27 14.01 0.44
CA LEU A 89 -3.58 14.69 0.43
C LEU A 89 -3.57 16.05 -0.29
N ALA A 90 -2.40 16.69 -0.40
CA ALA A 90 -2.24 17.97 -1.09
C ALA A 90 -1.89 17.82 -2.59
N GLU A 91 -1.53 16.60 -3.02
CA GLU A 91 -1.17 16.29 -4.41
C GLU A 91 -2.41 15.80 -5.19
N PRO A 92 -2.36 15.78 -6.55
CA PRO A 92 -3.44 15.23 -7.35
C PRO A 92 -3.76 13.78 -6.91
N PRO A 93 -5.04 13.41 -6.78
CA PRO A 93 -5.41 12.11 -6.24
C PRO A 93 -4.80 10.97 -7.05
N ALA A 94 -4.28 9.96 -6.36
CA ALA A 94 -3.88 8.70 -6.96
C ALA A 94 -5.13 7.80 -7.15
N ASP A 95 -5.01 6.74 -7.94
CA ASP A 95 -6.08 5.74 -8.06
C ASP A 95 -6.33 5.04 -6.72
N LEU A 96 -5.27 4.88 -5.94
CA LEU A 96 -5.28 4.20 -4.64
C LEU A 96 -4.03 4.58 -3.86
N VAL A 97 -4.19 4.85 -2.57
CA VAL A 97 -3.08 4.94 -1.62
C VAL A 97 -3.47 4.20 -0.36
N SER A 98 -2.54 3.43 0.23
CA SER A 98 -2.71 2.86 1.56
C SER A 98 -1.40 2.82 2.30
N THR A 99 -1.45 3.10 3.59
CA THR A 99 -0.36 2.77 4.50
C THR A 99 -0.34 1.27 4.78
N LEU A 100 0.80 0.75 5.22
CA LEU A 100 1.02 -0.65 5.59
C LEU A 100 1.45 -0.71 7.05
N LEU A 101 0.79 -1.53 7.86
CA LEU A 101 1.06 -1.60 9.30
C LEU A 101 1.53 -3.00 9.75
N ALA A 102 2.37 -3.05 10.77
CA ALA A 102 2.72 -4.31 11.45
C ALA A 102 1.61 -4.71 12.44
N ASP A 103 1.07 -3.73 13.13
CA ASP A 103 0.04 -3.81 14.16
C ASP A 103 -0.82 -2.53 14.15
N ASP A 104 -1.44 -2.15 15.26
CA ASP A 104 -2.32 -0.97 15.34
C ASP A 104 -1.54 0.37 15.39
N SER A 105 -0.23 0.33 15.61
CA SER A 105 0.58 1.50 15.94
C SER A 105 1.80 1.69 15.05
N HIS A 106 2.35 0.64 14.45
CA HIS A 106 3.62 0.71 13.72
C HIS A 106 3.44 0.79 12.20
N TYR A 107 3.92 1.90 11.63
CA TYR A 107 4.03 2.10 10.19
C TYR A 107 5.18 1.24 9.64
N THR A 108 4.92 0.53 8.54
CA THR A 108 5.90 -0.36 7.91
C THR A 108 6.14 -0.05 6.45
N GLY A 109 5.41 0.91 5.89
CA GLY A 109 5.44 1.17 4.47
C GLY A 109 4.14 1.77 3.97
N ALA A 110 4.09 2.00 2.67
CA ALA A 110 2.91 2.47 1.97
C ALA A 110 2.94 1.97 0.54
N LEU A 111 1.78 2.00 -0.10
CA LEU A 111 1.64 1.75 -1.52
C LEU A 111 0.77 2.84 -2.15
N THR A 112 1.19 3.30 -3.32
CA THR A 112 0.49 4.30 -4.14
C THR A 112 0.36 3.71 -5.55
N LEU A 113 -0.86 3.57 -6.05
CA LEU A 113 -1.15 3.10 -7.40
C LEU A 113 -1.59 4.29 -8.27
N ARG A 114 -1.05 4.36 -9.48
CA ARG A 114 -1.52 5.25 -10.54
C ARG A 114 -1.65 4.51 -11.87
N ARG A 115 -2.68 4.85 -12.62
CA ARG A 115 -2.93 4.35 -13.98
C ARG A 115 -2.74 5.48 -15.00
N GLY A 116 -2.45 5.10 -16.25
CA GLY A 116 -2.21 6.03 -17.35
C GLY A 116 -0.73 6.35 -17.62
N ALA A 117 -0.48 7.07 -18.71
CA ALA A 117 0.85 7.27 -19.27
C ALA A 117 1.78 8.11 -18.38
N ASP A 118 1.24 9.06 -17.61
CA ASP A 118 2.00 9.92 -16.69
C ASP A 118 2.35 9.24 -15.35
N ALA A 119 1.78 8.06 -15.07
CA ALA A 119 1.90 7.41 -13.76
C ALA A 119 3.36 7.19 -13.30
N PRO A 120 4.30 6.69 -14.13
CA PRO A 120 5.70 6.53 -13.71
C PRO A 120 6.34 7.84 -13.25
N ARG A 121 6.06 8.94 -13.96
CA ARG A 121 6.63 10.26 -13.65
C ARG A 121 6.11 10.77 -12.32
N LEU A 122 4.81 10.62 -12.08
CA LEU A 122 4.17 11.07 -10.84
C LEU A 122 4.59 10.24 -9.62
N LEU A 123 4.89 8.95 -9.80
CA LEU A 123 5.26 8.04 -8.71
C LEU A 123 6.74 8.12 -8.29
N ARG A 124 7.62 8.73 -9.10
CA ARG A 124 9.04 8.89 -8.76
C ARG A 124 9.26 9.76 -7.51
N ASP A 125 8.39 10.74 -7.29
CA ASP A 125 8.47 11.68 -6.17
C ASP A 125 7.44 11.38 -5.07
N GLU A 126 7.06 10.10 -4.92
CA GLU A 126 6.07 9.65 -3.94
C GLU A 126 6.44 10.11 -2.50
N PRO A 127 5.54 10.83 -1.80
CA PRO A 127 5.81 11.32 -0.45
C PRO A 127 6.32 10.27 0.55
N PHE A 128 5.77 9.05 0.56
CA PHE A 128 6.21 7.98 1.46
C PHE A 128 7.60 7.42 1.14
N ALA A 129 8.11 7.62 -0.08
CA ALA A 129 9.46 7.19 -0.47
C ALA A 129 10.56 7.85 0.38
N ARG A 130 10.28 9.03 0.97
CA ARG A 130 11.22 9.75 1.83
C ARG A 130 11.49 9.06 3.17
N LEU A 131 10.66 8.10 3.59
CA LEU A 131 10.78 7.42 4.88
C LEU A 131 11.77 6.24 4.84
N GLY A 132 12.06 5.69 3.67
CA GLY A 132 12.98 4.57 3.53
C GLY A 132 13.17 4.05 2.11
N GLY A 133 12.90 4.89 1.11
CA GLY A 133 12.87 4.51 -0.30
C GLY A 133 11.53 3.93 -0.74
N SER A 134 11.36 3.85 -2.06
CA SER A 134 10.26 3.14 -2.70
C SER A 134 10.75 2.49 -3.98
N GLU A 135 10.17 1.35 -4.33
CA GLU A 135 10.36 0.72 -5.63
C GLU A 135 9.21 1.13 -6.56
N LEU A 136 9.56 1.56 -7.77
CA LEU A 136 8.60 1.77 -8.85
C LEU A 136 8.41 0.46 -9.62
N LEU A 137 7.21 -0.07 -9.58
CA LEU A 137 6.84 -1.37 -10.12
C LEU A 137 5.68 -1.23 -11.11
N GLN A 138 5.62 -2.13 -12.08
CA GLN A 138 4.40 -2.40 -12.83
C GLN A 138 3.68 -3.54 -12.13
N VAL A 139 2.39 -3.36 -11.86
CA VAL A 139 1.53 -4.37 -11.24
C VAL A 139 0.52 -4.85 -12.27
N GLY A 140 0.42 -6.17 -12.42
CA GLY A 140 -0.58 -6.83 -13.25
C GLY A 140 -2.00 -6.64 -12.72
N PRO A 141 -3.02 -7.10 -13.47
CA PRO A 141 -4.39 -7.09 -12.98
C PRO A 141 -4.58 -8.10 -11.84
N GLY A 142 -5.73 -8.04 -11.16
CA GLY A 142 -6.19 -9.10 -10.27
C GLY A 142 -6.01 -8.87 -8.77
N LEU A 143 -5.61 -7.66 -8.35
CA LEU A 143 -5.40 -7.38 -6.92
C LEU A 143 -5.75 -5.97 -6.47
N LEU A 144 -5.33 -4.92 -7.19
CA LEU A 144 -5.43 -3.54 -6.69
C LEU A 144 -6.59 -2.78 -7.33
N GLY A 145 -7.55 -2.37 -6.50
CA GLY A 145 -8.73 -1.63 -6.94
C GLY A 145 -8.50 -0.13 -7.14
N ARG A 146 -9.57 0.64 -6.94
CA ARG A 146 -9.51 2.10 -6.75
C ARG A 146 -10.02 2.42 -5.35
N VAL A 147 -9.27 3.22 -4.61
CA VAL A 147 -9.70 3.71 -3.30
C VAL A 147 -9.82 5.22 -3.42
N PRO A 148 -11.05 5.78 -3.36
CA PRO A 148 -11.24 7.22 -3.38
C PRO A 148 -10.38 7.87 -2.29
N ALA A 149 -9.83 9.05 -2.59
CA ALA A 149 -9.11 9.84 -1.60
C ALA A 149 -10.03 10.06 -0.38
N PRO A 150 -9.52 9.91 0.85
CA PRO A 150 -10.35 10.02 2.04
C PRO A 150 -10.92 11.42 2.17
N THR A 151 -12.12 11.51 2.73
CA THR A 151 -12.78 12.78 2.98
C THR A 151 -12.13 13.54 4.15
N GLY A 152 -11.36 14.59 3.84
CA GLY A 152 -10.93 15.62 4.79
C GLY A 152 -9.79 15.24 5.75
N PRO A 153 -9.36 16.18 6.62
CA PRO A 153 -8.23 15.98 7.54
C PRO A 153 -8.66 15.11 8.72
N THR A 154 -8.64 13.78 8.56
CA THR A 154 -8.81 12.87 9.69
C THR A 154 -7.54 12.85 10.53
N ILE A 155 -7.63 13.32 11.79
CA ILE A 155 -6.55 13.15 12.77
C ILE A 155 -6.63 11.72 13.29
N GLU A 156 -5.86 10.82 12.68
CA GLU A 156 -5.65 9.47 13.18
C GLU A 156 -4.41 9.43 14.08
N ARG A 157 -4.61 9.35 15.40
CA ARG A 157 -3.53 9.18 16.41
C ARG A 157 -2.90 7.78 16.38
N HIS A 158 -3.65 6.80 15.89
CA HIS A 158 -3.21 5.42 15.70
C HIS A 158 -3.61 5.00 14.29
N GLY A 159 -3.02 3.95 13.75
CA GLY A 159 -3.52 3.29 12.54
C GLY A 159 -4.85 2.57 12.77
N SER A 160 -5.62 2.98 13.78
CA SER A 160 -7.02 2.64 14.11
C SER A 160 -7.47 1.24 13.71
N ALA A 161 -6.78 0.18 14.16
CA ALA A 161 -7.02 -1.22 13.75
C ALA A 161 -7.01 -1.51 12.22
N GLN A 162 -6.92 -0.47 11.39
CA GLN A 162 -7.16 -0.40 9.96
C GLN A 162 -6.29 0.70 9.35
N PRO A 163 -5.43 0.35 8.39
CA PRO A 163 -4.54 1.33 7.78
C PRO A 163 -5.27 2.48 7.09
N TRP A 164 -4.64 3.65 7.06
CA TRP A 164 -5.12 4.80 6.28
C TRP A 164 -5.26 4.39 4.79
N PRO A 165 -6.36 4.74 4.10
CA PRO A 165 -7.25 5.89 4.33
C PRO A 165 -8.58 5.63 5.07
N TRP A 166 -8.57 5.15 6.31
CA TRP A 166 -9.79 4.89 7.07
C TRP A 166 -10.64 6.16 7.38
N ASP A 167 -11.68 6.41 6.57
CA ASP A 167 -12.44 7.67 6.59
C ASP A 167 -13.95 7.52 6.80
N ARG A 168 -14.45 6.32 7.12
CA ARG A 168 -15.88 6.07 7.36
C ARG A 168 -16.09 5.38 8.71
N PHE A 169 -16.84 6.06 9.59
CA PHE A 169 -17.27 5.57 10.91
C PHE A 169 -18.42 4.58 10.79
#